data_AF-A0A7C4DX47-F1
#
_entry.id   AF-A0A7C4DX47-F1
#
_cell.length_a   1.000
_cell.length_b   1.000
_cell.length_c   1.000
_cell.angle_alpha   90.00
_cell.angle_beta   90.00
_cell.angle_gamma   90.00
#
_symmetry.space_group_name_H-M   'P 1'
#
loop_
_entity.id
_entity.type
_entity.pdbx_description
1 polymer ?
#
loop_
_entity_poly.entity_id
_entity_poly.type
_entity_poly.pdbx_seq_one_letter_code
_entity_poly.pdbx_strand_id
1 'polypeptide(L)' 'MNLLFTFGLALVFIGVALAFIAVLLLALRGSGKVSGGGVILLGPFPIVFGSDVKALKAVIALTLILMALAVLFTLEVFRW' A
#
# COMPACT_ATOMS: atom_id res chain seq x y z
N MET A 1 19.81 17.60 21.79
CA MET A 1 19.30 16.46 21.01
C MET A 1 19.10 15.29 21.96
N ASN A 2 17.89 14.74 22.06
CA ASN A 2 17.60 13.64 22.98
C ASN A 2 18.05 12.32 22.34
N LEU A 3 18.56 11.37 23.13
CA LEU A 3 19.03 10.07 22.61
C LEU A 3 17.95 9.38 21.75
N LEU A 4 16.71 9.39 22.24
CA LEU A 4 15.53 8.86 21.54
C LEU A 4 15.29 9.53 20.17
N PHE A 5 15.53 10.83 20.07
CA PHE A 5 15.37 11.57 18.82
C PHE A 5 16.43 11.16 17.79
N THR A 6 17.68 11.01 18.22
CA THR A 6 18.78 10.56 17.35
C THR A 6 18.55 9.14 16.85
N PHE A 7 18.12 8.23 17.73
CA PHE A 7 17.78 6.85 17.35
C PHE A 7 16.57 6.80 16.41
N GLY A 8 15.53 7.57 16.69
CA GLY A 8 14.36 7.66 15.82
C GLY A 8 14.71 8.17 14.41
N LEU A 9 15.51 9.22 14.33
CA LEU A 9 15.96 9.78 13.06
C LEU A 9 16.83 8.78 12.28
N ALA A 10 17.78 8.12 12.95
CA ALA A 10 18.63 7.09 12.33
C ALA A 10 17.81 5.92 11.78
N LEU A 11 16.78 5.47 12.50
CA LEU A 11 15.92 4.37 12.07
C LEU A 11 15.10 4.73 10.83
N VAL A 12 14.61 5.97 10.73
CA VAL A 12 13.91 6.47 9.53
C VAL A 12 14.84 6.44 8.32
N PHE A 13 16.07 6.94 8.45
CA PHE A 13 17.04 6.93 7.35
C PHE A 13 17.42 5.51 6.91
N ILE A 14 17.61 4.59 7.87
CA ILE A 14 17.86 3.17 7.58
C ILE A 14 16.67 2.56 6.84
N GLY A 15 15.43 2.83 7.29
CA GLY A 15 14.22 2.33 6.65
C GLY A 15 14.08 2.82 5.20
N VAL A 16 14.33 4.12 4.97
CA VAL A 16 14.30 4.68 3.61
C VAL A 16 15.39 4.07 2.73
N ALA A 17 16.62 3.93 3.24
CA ALA A 17 17.72 3.33 2.49
C ALA A 17 17.41 1.87 2.10
N LEU A 18 16.86 1.07 3.03
CA LEU A 18 16.45 -0.31 2.77
C LEU A 18 15.33 -0.39 1.72
N ALA A 19 14.32 0.48 1.80
CA ALA A 19 13.25 0.55 0.80
C ALA A 19 13.82 0.87 -0.59
N PHE A 20 14.77 1.80 -0.66
CA PHE A 20 15.41 2.18 -1.92
C PHE A 20 16.22 1.02 -2.53
N ILE A 21 17.01 0.32 -1.70
CA ILE A 21 17.78 -0.86 -2.13
C ILE A 21 16.83 -1.95 -2.63
N ALA A 22 15.72 -2.20 -1.93
CA ALA A 22 14.74 -3.20 -2.34
C ALA A 22 14.14 -2.91 -3.72
N VAL A 23 13.73 -1.65 -3.96
CA VAL A 23 13.20 -1.23 -5.27
C VAL A 23 14.27 -1.34 -6.36
N LEU A 24 15.50 -0.93 -6.06
CA LEU A 24 16.60 -1.00 -7.03
C LEU A 24 16.91 -2.46 -7.41
N LEU A 25 16.99 -3.36 -6.44
CA LEU A 25 17.16 -4.79 -6.68
C LEU A 25 16.01 -5.38 -7.50
N LEU A 26 14.77 -4.94 -7.23
CA LEU A 26 13.59 -5.37 -7.98
C LEU A 26 13.65 -4.90 -9.44
N ALA A 27 14.08 -3.66 -9.68
CA ALA A 27 14.23 -3.07 -11.00
C ALA A 27 15.35 -3.74 -11.82
N LEU A 28 16.46 -4.09 -11.18
CA LEU A 28 17.59 -4.79 -11.81
C LEU A 28 17.27 -6.26 -12.15
N ARG A 29 16.22 -6.84 -11.56
CA ARG A 29 15.93 -8.28 -11.67
C ARG A 29 15.35 -8.72 -13.03
N GLY A 30 15.10 -7.80 -13.97
CA GLY A 30 14.87 -8.06 -15.40
C GLY A 30 13.62 -8.88 -15.77
N SER A 31 12.70 -8.25 -16.50
CA SER A 31 11.67 -8.83 -17.42
C SER A 31 11.02 -10.18 -17.07
N GLY A 32 10.77 -10.51 -15.80
CA GLY A 32 9.69 -11.44 -15.45
C GLY A 32 8.38 -10.84 -15.95
N LYS A 33 7.42 -11.67 -16.43
CA LYS A 33 6.07 -11.21 -16.81
C LYS A 33 5.57 -10.24 -15.75
N VAL A 34 5.50 -8.95 -16.11
CA VAL A 34 5.09 -7.89 -15.18
C VAL A 34 3.58 -8.03 -15.00
N SER A 35 3.19 -8.93 -14.10
CA SER A 35 1.84 -9.04 -13.57
C SER A 35 1.60 -7.85 -12.64
N GLY A 36 1.49 -6.66 -13.22
CA GLY A 36 1.09 -5.44 -12.53
C GLY A 36 -0.42 -5.43 -12.37
N GLY A 37 -0.89 -5.09 -11.17
CA GLY A 37 -2.27 -4.75 -10.90
C GLY A 37 -2.34 -3.63 -9.87
N GLY A 38 -3.24 -2.67 -10.08
CA GLY A 38 -3.47 -1.53 -9.23
C GLY A 38 -4.96 -1.25 -9.09
N VAL A 39 -5.34 -0.60 -7.99
CA VAL A 39 -6.71 -0.14 -7.77
C VAL A 39 -6.73 1.36 -7.70
N ILE A 40 -7.57 1.96 -8.53
CA ILE A 40 -7.88 3.39 -8.48
C ILE A 40 -9.17 3.53 -7.66
N LEU A 41 -9.08 4.18 -6.51
CA LEU A 41 -10.24 4.45 -5.64
C LEU A 41 -10.94 5.73 -6.12
N LEU A 42 -11.98 5.60 -6.96
CA LEU A 42 -12.82 6.72 -7.41
C LEU A 42 -14.06 6.81 -6.52
N GLY A 43 -13.95 7.57 -5.42
CA GLY A 43 -15.00 7.62 -4.41
C GLY A 43 -15.27 6.23 -3.79
N PRO A 44 -16.50 5.90 -3.37
CA PRO A 44 -16.81 4.60 -2.79
C PRO A 44 -16.73 3.44 -3.81
N PHE A 45 -16.43 3.72 -5.08
CA PHE A 45 -16.34 2.73 -6.14
C PHE A 45 -14.88 2.50 -6.56
N PRO A 46 -14.25 1.40 -6.09
CA PRO A 46 -12.91 1.04 -6.53
C PRO A 46 -12.91 0.54 -7.97
N ILE A 47 -11.98 1.01 -8.80
CA ILE A 47 -11.72 0.50 -10.14
C ILE A 47 -10.43 -0.31 -10.13
N VAL A 48 -10.54 -1.58 -10.47
CA VAL A 48 -9.47 -2.57 -10.30
C VAL A 48 -8.90 -2.91 -11.66
N PHE A 49 -7.61 -2.66 -11.85
CA PHE A 49 -6.88 -2.94 -13.08
C PHE A 49 -5.75 -3.93 -12.78
N GLY A 50 -5.52 -4.91 -13.64
CA GLY A 50 -4.36 -5.77 -13.47
C GLY A 50 -4.34 -6.98 -14.39
N SER A 51 -3.13 -7.42 -14.73
CA SER A 51 -2.92 -8.54 -15.65
C SER A 51 -2.98 -9.92 -14.97
N ASP A 52 -2.99 -9.98 -13.63
CA ASP A 52 -2.96 -11.23 -12.86
C ASP A 52 -4.21 -11.43 -12.02
N VAL A 53 -5.02 -12.43 -12.38
CA VAL A 53 -6.28 -12.73 -11.70
C VAL A 53 -6.07 -13.15 -10.23
N LYS A 54 -4.90 -13.73 -9.88
CA LYS A 54 -4.59 -14.08 -8.49
C LYS A 54 -4.23 -12.84 -7.66
N ALA A 55 -3.39 -11.95 -8.19
CA ALA A 55 -3.08 -10.69 -7.50
C ALA A 55 -4.33 -9.81 -7.39
N LEU A 56 -5.15 -9.78 -8.44
CA LEU A 56 -6.41 -9.04 -8.47
C LEU A 56 -7.37 -9.47 -7.36
N LYS A 57 -7.53 -10.79 -7.12
CA LYS A 57 -8.37 -11.31 -6.03
C LYS A 57 -7.91 -10.81 -4.65
N ALA A 58 -6.61 -10.83 -4.38
CA ALA A 58 -6.06 -10.38 -3.11
C ALA A 58 -6.30 -8.87 -2.90
N VAL A 59 -6.06 -8.08 -3.94
CA VAL A 59 -6.26 -6.62 -3.88
C VAL A 59 -7.74 -6.26 -3.76
N ILE A 60 -8.63 -6.90 -4.52
CA ILE A 60 -10.09 -6.71 -4.41
C ILE A 60 -10.58 -7.02 -2.99
N ALA A 61 -10.18 -8.15 -2.42
CA ALA A 61 -10.58 -8.54 -1.08
C ALA A 61 -10.12 -7.51 -0.04
N LEU A 62 -8.85 -7.08 -0.13
CA LEU A 62 -8.29 -6.06 0.77
C LEU A 62 -9.02 -4.71 0.63
N THR A 63 -9.25 -4.26 -0.60
CA THR A 63 -9.96 -3.02 -0.89
C THR A 63 -11.38 -3.06 -0.35
N LEU A 64 -12.10 -4.18 -0.52
CA LEU A 64 -13.47 -4.30 -0.05
C LEU A 64 -13.56 -4.25 1.49
N ILE A 65 -12.62 -4.91 2.18
CA ILE A 65 -12.53 -4.87 3.66
C ILE A 65 -12.25 -3.45 4.14
N LEU A 66 -11.28 -2.75 3.53
CA LEU A 66 -10.95 -1.37 3.87
C LEU A 66 -12.12 -0.42 3.58
N MET A 67 -12.81 -0.59 2.45
CA MET A 67 -14.01 0.18 2.11
C MET A 67 -15.12 -0.02 3.13
N ALA A 68 -15.39 -1.27 3.52
CA ALA A 68 -16.38 -1.56 4.55
C ALA A 68 -16.03 -0.88 5.87
N LEU A 69 -14.76 -0.95 6.29
CA LEU A 69 -14.28 -0.30 7.50
C LEU A 69 -14.40 1.23 7.43
N ALA A 70 -14.05 1.85 6.30
CA ALA A 70 -14.16 3.28 6.08
C ALA A 70 -15.62 3.77 6.10
N VAL A 71 -16.53 3.02 5.47
CA VAL A 71 -17.97 3.32 5.50
C VAL A 71 -18.51 3.19 6.92
N LEU A 72 -18.19 2.11 7.64
CA LEU A 72 -18.60 1.93 9.03
C LEU A 72 -18.11 3.09 9.91
N PHE A 73 -16.84 3.47 9.77
CA PHE A 73 -16.28 4.60 10.52
C PHE A 73 -16.98 5.92 10.17
N THR A 74 -17.25 6.17 8.90
CA THR A 74 -17.94 7.39 8.44
C THR A 74 -19.38 7.44 8.96
N LEU A 75 -20.09 6.30 8.98
CA LEU A 75 -21.44 6.21 9.52
C LEU A 75 -21.47 6.48 11.03
N GLU A 76 -20.51 5.96 11.80
CA GLU A 76 -20.42 6.25 13.24
C GLU A 76 -20.06 7.72 13.52
N VAL A 77 -19.20 8.34 12.70
CA VAL A 77 -18.87 9.77 12.80
C VAL A 77 -20.07 10.66 12.46
N PHE A 78 -20.89 10.28 11.48
CA PHE A 78 -22.08 11.03 11.07
C PHE A 78 -23.28 10.85 12.02
N ARG A 79 -23.20 9.92 12.97
CA ARG A 79 -24.25 9.66 13.98
C ARG A 79 -24.19 10.58 15.21
N TRP A 80 -23.29 11.57 15.23
CA TRP A 80 -23.19 12.65 16.22
C TRP A 80 -23.80 13.95 15.68
#